data_AF-A0A1R0ZZ63-F1
#
_entry.id   AF-A0A1R0ZZ63-F1
#
_cell.length_a   1.000
_cell.length_b   1.000
_cell.length_c   1.000
_cell.angle_alpha   90.00
_cell.angle_beta   90.00
_cell.angle_gamma   90.00
#
_symmetry.space_group_name_H-M   'P 1'
#
loop_
_entity.id
_entity.type
_entity.pdbx_description
1 polymer ?
#
loop_
_entity_poly.entity_id
_entity_poly.type
_entity_poly.pdbx_seq_one_letter_code
_entity_poly.pdbx_strand_id
1 'polypeptide(L)'
;MEVENTKNLYVKAWFLSPEEIERQLSSLTTPWKRINNQFFFLVTAADYNEVLFSIHELNLTNGSTIHESDIDYVQNTQEEIEKLLNEIYSQANIIFR
;
A
#
# COMPACT_ATOMS: atom_id res chain seq x y z
N MET A 1 -22.46 -5.71 -14.54
CA MET A 1 -21.00 -5.59 -14.52
C MET A 1 -20.61 -5.68 -13.06
N GLU A 2 -20.07 -6.82 -12.64
CA GLU A 2 -19.55 -6.95 -11.27
C GLU A 2 -18.36 -6.01 -11.17
N VAL A 3 -18.51 -4.99 -10.33
CA VAL A 3 -17.38 -4.16 -9.92
C VAL A 3 -16.57 -5.08 -9.04
N GLU A 4 -15.55 -5.72 -9.61
CA GLU A 4 -14.63 -6.55 -8.82
C GLU A 4 -14.07 -5.67 -7.70
N ASN A 5 -14.30 -6.10 -6.47
CA ASN A 5 -13.85 -5.45 -5.24
C ASN A 5 -12.31 -5.51 -5.21
N THR A 6 -11.65 -4.65 -5.99
CA THR A 6 -10.20 -4.62 -6.00
C THR A 6 -9.74 -4.06 -4.66
N LYS A 7 -9.01 -4.86 -3.90
CA LYS A 7 -8.63 -4.53 -2.53
C LYS A 7 -7.33 -3.74 -2.50
N ASN A 8 -7.11 -2.97 -1.45
CA ASN A 8 -5.86 -2.25 -1.30
C ASN A 8 -4.68 -3.21 -1.04
N LEU A 9 -3.45 -2.86 -1.46
CA LEU A 9 -2.25 -3.68 -1.23
C LEU A 9 -1.51 -3.24 0.02
N TYR A 10 -0.98 -4.19 0.80
CA TYR A 10 -0.01 -3.87 1.83
C TYR A 10 1.09 -4.92 2.01
N VAL A 11 2.24 -4.46 2.49
CA VAL A 11 3.37 -5.30 2.92
C VAL A 11 3.57 -5.14 4.43
N LYS A 12 3.85 -6.22 5.14
CA LYS A 12 4.13 -6.19 6.58
C LYS A 12 5.62 -6.41 6.84
N ALA A 13 6.24 -5.61 7.71
CA ALA A 13 7.62 -5.81 8.15
C ALA A 13 7.76 -7.13 8.91
N TRP A 14 8.50 -8.08 8.32
CA TRP A 14 8.76 -9.41 8.88
C TRP A 14 10.27 -9.64 9.01
N PHE A 15 10.94 -9.93 7.89
CA PHE A 15 12.39 -10.17 7.88
C PHE A 15 13.17 -8.88 7.76
N LEU A 16 12.68 -7.91 6.97
CA LEU A 16 13.28 -6.58 6.90
C LEU A 16 12.75 -5.70 8.03
N SER A 17 13.63 -4.84 8.55
CA SER A 17 13.20 -3.81 9.49
C SER A 17 12.32 -2.79 8.77
N PRO A 18 11.42 -2.09 9.49
CA PRO A 18 10.59 -1.08 8.87
C PRO A 18 11.40 0.01 8.14
N GLU A 19 12.55 0.40 8.66
CA GLU A 19 13.43 1.43 8.07
C GLU A 19 14.02 0.97 6.73
N GLU A 20 14.34 -0.33 6.61
CA GLU A 20 14.84 -0.92 5.37
C GLU A 20 13.74 -0.98 4.30
N ILE A 21 12.51 -1.31 4.72
CA ILE A 21 11.35 -1.27 3.84
C ILE A 21 11.08 0.17 3.37
N GLU A 22 11.08 1.15 4.29
CA GLU A 22 10.94 2.57 3.92
C GLU A 22 12.00 3.03 2.93
N ARG A 23 13.24 2.58 3.09
CA ARG A 23 14.33 2.90 2.16
C ARG A 23 14.05 2.35 0.76
N GLN A 24 13.63 1.09 0.62
CA GLN A 24 13.29 0.50 -0.67
C GLN A 24 12.03 1.12 -1.28
N LEU A 25 11.06 1.46 -0.45
CA LEU A 25 9.85 2.15 -0.88
C LEU A 25 10.10 3.61 -1.27
N SER A 26 11.16 4.23 -0.76
CA SER A 26 11.50 5.62 -1.09
C SER A 26 11.93 5.83 -2.55
N SER A 27 12.32 4.75 -3.24
CA SER A 27 12.59 4.77 -4.69
C SER A 27 11.36 4.53 -5.56
N LEU A 28 10.22 4.15 -4.97
CA LEU A 28 8.97 3.99 -5.70
C LEU A 28 8.25 5.33 -5.85
N THR A 29 7.60 5.52 -6.99
CA THR A 29 6.71 6.65 -7.27
C THR A 29 5.32 6.44 -6.67
N THR A 30 4.94 5.19 -6.38
CA THR A 30 3.65 4.88 -5.78
C THR A 30 3.53 5.47 -4.38
N PRO A 31 2.47 6.24 -4.08
CA PRO A 31 2.24 6.74 -2.73
C PRO A 31 1.95 5.59 -1.76
N TRP A 32 2.43 5.71 -0.52
CA TRP A 32 2.19 4.70 0.52
C TRP A 32 2.10 5.31 1.91
N LYS A 33 1.43 4.60 2.82
CA LYS A 33 1.24 4.95 4.22
C LYS A 33 1.80 3.86 5.11
N ARG A 34 2.56 4.24 6.12
CA ARG A 34 2.99 3.31 7.17
C ARG A 34 2.03 3.38 8.36
N ILE A 35 1.51 2.24 8.77
CA ILE A 35 0.74 2.07 10.00
C ILE A 35 1.42 0.95 10.80
N ASN A 36 2.08 1.32 11.90
CA ASN A 36 2.90 0.40 12.70
C ASN A 36 3.96 -0.34 11.85
N ASN A 37 3.76 -1.65 11.64
CA ASN A 37 4.65 -2.51 10.86
C ASN A 37 4.05 -2.86 9.48
N GLN A 38 3.04 -2.13 9.02
CA GLN A 38 2.36 -2.35 7.74
C GLN A 38 2.54 -1.14 6.84
N PHE A 39 2.77 -1.40 5.56
CA PHE A 39 2.99 -0.41 4.51
C PHE A 39 1.88 -0.59 3.48
N PHE A 40 0.90 0.30 3.54
CA PHE A 40 -0.26 0.31 2.66
C PHE A 40 0.04 1.17 1.45
N PHE A 41 -0.21 0.66 0.26
CA PHE A 41 -0.06 1.41 -0.97
C PHE A 41 -1.35 2.18 -1.26
N LEU A 42 -1.26 3.28 -2.00
CA LEU A 42 -2.44 3.85 -2.64
C LEU A 42 -2.47 3.29 -4.05
N VAL A 43 -3.52 2.52 -4.35
CA VAL A 43 -3.75 1.92 -5.66
C VAL A 43 -5.15 2.22 -6.14
N THR A 44 -5.26 2.46 -7.44
CA THR A 44 -6.52 2.56 -8.20
C THR A 44 -6.64 1.37 -9.15
N ALA A 45 -7.83 1.13 -9.70
CA ALA A 45 -8.05 -0.01 -10.60
C ALA A 45 -7.14 0.05 -11.84
N ALA A 46 -6.70 1.26 -12.22
CA ALA A 46 -5.84 1.48 -13.36
C ALA A 46 -4.37 1.12 -13.08
N ASP A 47 -3.87 1.37 -11.86
CA ASP A 47 -2.45 1.21 -11.50
C ASP A 47 -2.17 -0.08 -10.68
N TYR A 48 -3.21 -0.79 -10.24
CA TYR A 48 -3.10 -1.93 -9.33
C TYR A 48 -2.03 -2.96 -9.75
N ASN A 49 -2.05 -3.39 -11.01
CA ASN A 49 -1.10 -4.39 -11.52
C ASN A 49 0.34 -3.84 -11.59
N GLU A 50 0.49 -2.55 -11.90
CA GLU A 50 1.79 -1.89 -11.96
C GLU A 50 2.39 -1.78 -10.55
N VAL A 51 1.59 -1.39 -9.57
CA VAL A 51 2.02 -1.32 -8.17
C VAL A 51 2.34 -2.71 -7.64
N LEU A 52 1.48 -3.70 -7.91
CA LEU A 52 1.72 -5.10 -7.53
C LEU A 52 3.06 -5.61 -8.07
N PHE A 53 3.37 -5.32 -9.33
CA PHE A 53 4.65 -5.67 -9.94
C PHE A 53 5.81 -4.93 -9.27
N SER A 54 5.66 -3.63 -9.02
CA SER A 54 6.69 -2.77 -8.43
C SER A 54 7.08 -3.18 -7.00
N ILE A 55 6.12 -3.71 -6.23
CA ILE A 55 6.35 -4.17 -4.85
C ILE A 55 6.73 -5.65 -4.76
N HIS A 56 6.73 -6.37 -5.89
CA HIS A 56 6.98 -7.82 -5.91
C HIS A 56 8.39 -8.17 -5.42
N GLU A 57 9.42 -7.43 -5.86
CA GLU A 57 10.81 -7.66 -5.43
C GLU A 57 11.02 -7.38 -3.93
N LEU A 58 10.42 -6.30 -3.42
CA LEU A 58 10.39 -6.00 -1.98
C LEU A 58 9.73 -7.17 -1.23
N ASN A 59 8.64 -7.71 -1.75
CA ASN A 59 7.93 -8.81 -1.12
C ASN A 59 8.77 -10.08 -1.05
N LEU A 60 9.45 -10.45 -2.14
CA LEU A 60 10.39 -11.57 -2.17
C LEU A 60 11.52 -11.40 -1.16
N THR A 61 12.08 -10.19 -1.08
CA THR A 61 13.21 -9.87 -0.20
C THR A 61 12.80 -9.85 1.28
N ASN A 62 11.60 -9.33 1.58
CA ASN A 62 11.06 -9.28 2.94
C ASN A 62 10.47 -10.63 3.41
N GLY A 63 10.42 -11.64 2.54
CA GLY A 63 9.79 -12.94 2.84
C GLY A 63 8.33 -12.81 3.25
N SER A 64 7.66 -11.74 2.83
CA SER A 64 6.26 -11.45 3.15
C SER A 64 5.35 -12.02 2.06
N THR A 65 4.08 -12.17 2.40
CA THR A 65 3.02 -12.30 1.38
C THR A 65 2.49 -10.89 1.12
N ILE A 66 2.22 -10.53 -0.14
CA ILE A 66 1.43 -9.33 -0.44
C ILE A 66 0.02 -9.62 0.07
N HIS A 67 -0.47 -8.77 0.94
CA HIS A 67 -1.79 -8.94 1.51
C HIS A 67 -2.76 -7.97 0.84
N GLU A 68 -3.93 -8.49 0.51
CA GLU A 68 -5.09 -7.67 0.22
C GLU A 68 -5.65 -7.12 1.53
N SER A 69 -5.81 -5.82 1.61
CA SER A 69 -6.52 -5.15 2.70
C SER A 69 -8.00 -5.50 2.64
N ASP A 70 -8.66 -5.64 3.80
CA ASP A 70 -10.13 -5.77 3.89
C ASP A 70 -10.87 -4.49 3.46
N ILE A 71 -10.11 -3.49 3.04
CA ILE A 71 -10.58 -2.17 2.71
C ILE A 71 -10.49 -1.97 1.20
N ASP A 72 -11.66 -1.79 0.60
CA ASP A 72 -11.87 -1.57 -0.82
C ASP A 72 -11.94 -0.07 -1.10
N TYR A 73 -10.87 0.46 -1.70
CA TYR A 73 -10.87 1.85 -2.19
C TYR A 73 -10.37 1.96 -3.63
N VAL A 74 -10.27 0.86 -4.35
CA VAL A 74 -9.61 0.87 -5.66
C VAL A 74 -10.51 1.51 -6.74
N GLN A 75 -11.80 1.64 -6.43
CA GLN A 75 -12.79 2.39 -7.18
C GLN A 75 -12.85 3.88 -6.79
N ASN A 76 -12.14 4.28 -5.73
CA ASN A 76 -12.14 5.64 -5.21
C ASN A 76 -11.02 6.47 -5.86
N THR A 77 -11.22 7.79 -5.92
CA THR A 77 -10.13 8.69 -6.31
C THR A 77 -9.05 8.70 -5.25
N GLN A 78 -7.81 9.06 -5.62
CA GLN A 78 -6.70 9.14 -4.67
C GLN A 78 -7.06 9.98 -3.42
N GLU A 79 -7.71 11.13 -3.60
CA GLU A 79 -8.16 12.02 -2.51
C GLU A 79 -9.16 11.32 -1.56
N GLU A 80 -10.05 10.49 -2.09
CA GLU A 80 -11.00 9.73 -1.29
C GLU A 80 -10.31 8.61 -0.51
N ILE A 81 -9.35 7.91 -1.13
CA ILE A 81 -8.52 6.90 -0.46
C ILE A 81 -7.76 7.54 0.71
N GLU A 82 -7.14 8.69 0.48
CA GLU A 82 -6.41 9.45 1.50
C GLU A 82 -7.30 9.84 2.67
N LYS A 83 -8.51 10.35 2.38
CA LYS A 83 -9.48 10.71 3.41
C LYS A 83 -9.88 9.50 4.24
N LEU A 84 -10.21 8.37 3.61
CA LEU A 84 -10.65 7.16 4.30
C LEU A 84 -9.51 6.55 5.14
N LEU A 85 -8.28 6.55 4.63
CA LEU A 85 -7.10 6.11 5.39
C LEU A 85 -6.80 7.02 6.59
N ASN A 86 -7.10 8.32 6.49
CA ASN A 86 -6.99 9.26 7.60
C ASN A 86 -8.10 9.06 8.64
N GLU A 87 -9.32 8.76 8.21
CA GLU A 87 -10.47 8.50 9.10
C GLU A 87 -10.32 7.20 9.89
N ILE A 88 -9.88 6.11 9.25
CA ILE A 88 -9.76 4.80 9.90
C ILE A 88 -8.53 4.72 10.82
N TYR A 89 -7.41 5.29 10.41
CA TYR A 89 -6.12 5.04 11.06
C TYR A 89 -5.49 6.28 11.74
N SER A 90 -6.17 7.42 11.75
CA SER A 90 -5.64 8.72 12.23
C SER A 90 -4.38 9.21 11.48
N GLN A 91 -3.84 10.38 11.88
CA GLN A 91 -2.67 11.07 11.28
C GLN A 91 -1.32 10.34 11.43
N ALA A 92 -1.28 9.02 11.47
CA ALA A 92 0.00 8.30 11.44
C ALA A 92 0.59 8.37 10.01
N ASN A 93 1.69 9.11 9.86
CA ASN A 93 2.65 9.14 8.74
C ASN A 93 2.13 8.66 7.37
N ILE A 94 1.33 9.48 6.69
CA ILE A 94 1.17 9.34 5.25
C ILE A 94 2.34 10.06 4.58
N ILE A 95 3.11 9.33 3.77
CA ILE A 95 4.17 9.90 2.95
C ILE A 95 3.59 10.07 1.55
N PHE A 96 3.17 11.30 1.25
CA PHE A 96 2.90 11.74 -0.12
C PHE A 96 4.21 12.21 -0.74
N ARG A 97 4.57 11.65 -1.89
CA ARG A 97 5.66 12.17 -2.72
C ARG A 97 5.11 12.52 -4.10
#